data_AF-A0AAN2TQ89-F1
#
_entry.id   AF-A0AAN2TQ89-F1
#
_cell.length_a   1.000
_cell.length_b   1.000
_cell.length_c   1.000
_cell.angle_alpha   90.00
_cell.angle_beta   90.00
_cell.angle_gamma   90.00
#
_symmetry.space_group_name_H-M   'P 1'
#
loop_
_entity.id
_entity.type
_entity.pdbx_description
1 polymer ?
#
loop_
_entity_poly.entity_id
_entity_poly.type
_entity_poly.pdbx_seq_one_letter_code
_entity_poly.pdbx_strand_id
1 'polypeptide(L)' 'MSNLENEEMLTGGNVTNVYRSGDTVRRELKPDSTKIHKILKHWENKYFSYAPKLLMKKEHLLREKLVMIL' A
#
# COMPACT_ATOMS: atom_id res chain seq x y z
N MET A 1 -15.40 4.84 -12.45
CA MET A 1 -15.36 3.39 -12.70
C MET A 1 -14.21 2.82 -11.89
N SER A 2 -14.51 2.10 -10.83
CA SER A 2 -13.52 1.55 -9.89
C SER A 2 -12.67 0.49 -10.60
N ASN A 3 -11.37 0.75 -10.72
CA ASN A 3 -10.36 -0.13 -11.36
C ASN A 3 -10.11 -1.45 -10.60
N LEU A 4 -11.13 -2.00 -9.93
CA LEU A 4 -11.10 -3.27 -9.21
C LEU A 4 -11.02 -4.47 -10.17
N GLU A 5 -11.42 -4.29 -11.43
CA GLU A 5 -11.52 -5.39 -12.41
C GLU A 5 -10.17 -6.01 -12.79
N ASN A 6 -9.04 -5.36 -12.47
CA ASN A 6 -7.68 -5.85 -12.77
C ASN A 6 -6.81 -6.02 -11.51
N GLU A 7 -7.42 -6.21 -10.34
CA GLU A 7 -6.66 -6.52 -9.13
C GLU A 7 -6.35 -8.02 -9.03
N GLU A 8 -5.07 -8.36 -8.91
CA GLU A 8 -4.61 -9.72 -8.68
C GLU A 8 -4.30 -9.90 -7.18
N MET A 9 -4.92 -10.90 -6.54
CA MET A 9 -4.56 -11.25 -5.17
C MET A 9 -3.20 -11.95 -5.14
N LEU A 10 -2.24 -11.36 -4.43
CA LEU A 10 -0.89 -11.92 -4.31
C LEU A 10 -0.86 -13.02 -3.25
N THR A 11 -0.23 -14.14 -3.58
CA THR A 11 0.05 -15.23 -2.65
C THR A 11 1.29 -14.92 -1.80
N GLY A 12 1.32 -15.35 -0.53
CA GLY A 12 2.50 -15.23 0.34
C GLY A 12 2.39 -14.22 1.49
N GLY A 13 1.22 -13.61 1.70
CA GLY A 13 0.94 -12.80 2.90
C GLY A 13 0.56 -13.67 4.10
N ASN A 14 1.19 -13.46 5.25
CA ASN A 14 0.82 -14.14 6.52
C ASN A 14 -0.28 -13.37 7.27
N VAL A 15 -0.21 -12.04 7.27
CA VAL A 15 -1.04 -11.20 8.16
C VAL A 15 -2.15 -10.46 7.43
N THR A 16 -1.94 -10.02 6.20
CA THR A 16 -2.91 -9.22 5.42
C THR A 16 -2.96 -9.70 3.99
N ASN A 17 -4.16 -9.69 3.41
CA ASN A 17 -4.32 -9.86 1.98
C ASN A 17 -3.72 -8.65 1.26
N VAL A 18 -2.99 -8.93 0.18
CA VAL A 18 -2.35 -7.93 -0.66
C VAL A 18 -2.83 -8.14 -2.09
N TYR A 19 -3.18 -7.05 -2.76
CA TYR A 19 -3.71 -7.04 -4.11
C TYR A 19 -2.81 -6.17 -4.98
N ARG A 20 -2.33 -6.68 -6.10
CA ARG A 20 -1.59 -5.91 -7.10
C ARG A 20 -2.57 -5.23 -8.05
N SER A 21 -2.32 -3.97 -8.36
CA SER A 21 -3.08 -3.15 -9.32
C SER A 21 -2.09 -2.36 -10.15
N GLY A 22 -1.74 -2.86 -11.35
CA GLY A 22 -0.62 -2.35 -12.15
C GLY A 22 0.69 -2.38 -11.36
N ASP A 23 1.42 -1.26 -11.34
CA ASP A 23 2.71 -1.12 -10.63
C ASP A 23 2.57 -0.85 -9.12
N THR A 24 1.35 -0.98 -8.59
CA THR A 24 1.04 -0.63 -7.21
C THR A 24 0.45 -1.82 -6.47
N VAL A 25 0.64 -1.85 -5.16
CA VAL A 25 0.00 -2.83 -4.29
C VAL A 25 -0.98 -2.15 -3.36
N ARG A 26 -2.07 -2.84 -3.05
CA ARG A 26 -3.09 -2.41 -2.09
C ARG A 26 -3.17 -3.45 -1.00
N ARG A 27 -3.36 -3.00 0.22
CA ARG A 27 -3.56 -3.88 1.38
C ARG A 27 -4.71 -3.38 2.21
N GLU A 28 -5.33 -4.31 2.92
CA GLU A 28 -6.41 -4.01 3.85
C GLU A 28 -5.90 -3.12 5.00
N LEU A 29 -6.67 -2.08 5.33
CA LEU A 29 -6.37 -1.22 6.46
C LEU A 29 -6.67 -1.99 7.76
N LYS A 30 -5.66 -2.11 8.63
CA LYS A 30 -5.81 -2.69 9.97
C LYS A 30 -5.53 -1.62 11.04
N PRO A 31 -5.93 -1.82 12.31
CA PRO A 31 -5.64 -0.87 13.39
C PRO A 31 -4.15 -0.48 13.47
N ASP A 32 -3.26 -1.44 13.22
CA ASP A 32 -1.81 -1.23 13.21
C ASP A 32 -1.26 -0.57 11.94
N SER A 33 -2.05 -0.38 10.88
CA SER A 33 -1.61 0.30 9.64
C SER A 33 -1.07 1.70 9.91
N THR A 34 -1.58 2.38 10.95
CA THR A 34 -1.09 3.70 11.39
C THR A 34 0.40 3.70 11.76
N LYS A 35 0.92 2.62 12.32
CA LYS A 35 2.36 2.48 12.64
C LYS A 35 3.19 2.37 11.37
N ILE A 36 2.69 1.61 10.40
CA ILE A 36 3.34 1.43 9.09
C ILE A 36 3.37 2.77 8.34
N HIS A 37 2.27 3.52 8.33
CA HIS A 37 2.21 4.87 7.72
C HIS A 37 3.26 5.81 8.31
N LYS A 38 3.43 5.80 9.64
CA LYS A 38 4.43 6.62 10.31
C LYS A 38 5.86 6.28 9.85
N ILE A 39 6.17 5.00 9.72
CA ILE A 39 7.49 4.53 9.27
C ILE A 39 7.75 4.92 7.81
N LEU A 40 6.80 4.65 6.91
CA LEU A 40 6.95 4.99 5.48
C LEU A 40 7.13 6.50 5.29
N LYS A 41 6.33 7.32 5.99
CA LYS A 41 6.47 8.78 5.97
C LYS A 41 7.82 9.24 6.53
N HIS A 42 8.31 8.58 7.59
CA HIS A 42 9.61 8.87 8.15
C HIS A 42 10.76 8.58 7.16
N TRP A 43 10.69 7.47 6.43
CA TRP A 43 11.67 7.12 5.40
C TRP A 43 11.61 8.08 4.20
N GLU A 44 10.42 8.47 3.76
CA GLU A 44 10.25 9.49 2.73
C GLU A 44 10.89 10.82 3.13
N ASN A 45 10.68 11.28 4.37
CA ASN A 45 11.31 12.48 4.92
C ASN A 45 12.85 12.39 5.02
N LYS A 46 13.40 11.17 5.08
CA LYS A 46 14.84 10.91 5.07
C LYS A 46 15.40 10.69 3.66
N TYR A 47 14.60 10.92 2.62
CA TYR A 47 14.97 10.67 1.22
C TYR A 47 15.40 9.23 0.93
N PHE A 48 14.89 8.27 1.71
CA PHE A 48 15.19 6.85 1.51
C PHE A 48 14.32 6.30 0.38
N SER A 49 14.90 6.14 -0.81
CA SER A 49 14.20 5.79 -2.05
C SER A 49 13.81 4.31 -2.18
N TYR A 50 14.45 3.42 -1.42
CA TYR A 50 14.21 1.98 -1.48
C TYR A 50 12.99 1.52 -0.67
N ALA A 51 12.30 2.45 0.01
CA ALA A 51 11.07 2.14 0.70
C ALA A 51 9.84 2.33 -0.21
N PRO A 52 8.76 1.56 0.04
CA PRO A 52 7.47 1.84 -0.58
C PRO A 52 6.95 3.23 -0.23
N LYS A 53 6.36 3.92 -1.20
CA LYS A 53 5.66 5.20 -0.98
C LYS A 53 4.19 4.96 -0.69
N LEU A 54 3.66 5.66 0.32
CA LEU A 54 2.26 5.62 0.68
C LEU A 54 1.44 6.54 -0.25
N LEU A 55 0.50 5.97 -1.00
CA LEU A 55 -0.46 6.71 -1.82
C LEU A 55 -1.80 6.82 -1.07
N MET A 56 -2.01 7.97 -0.43
CA MET A 56 -3.30 8.29 0.20
C MET A 56 -4.28 8.78 -0.89
N LYS A 57 -5.07 7.89 -1.50
CA LYS A 57 -6.25 8.31 -2.29
C LYS A 57 -7.46 8.44 -1.36
N LYS A 58 -8.16 9.58 -1.43
CA LYS A 58 -9.39 9.86 -0.66
C LYS A 58 -10.59 8.94 -0.99
N GLU A 59 -10.43 8.03 -1.95
CA GLU A 59 -11.55 7.41 -2.66
C GLU A 59 -11.95 6.02 -2.12
N HIS A 60 -11.13 5.37 -1.29
CA HIS A 60 -11.49 4.11 -0.64
C HIS A 60 -10.99 4.07 0.81
N LEU A 61 -11.91 4.19 1.76
CA LEU A 61 -11.64 4.24 3.21
C LEU A 61 -11.16 2.92 3.83
N LEU A 62 -11.09 1.83 3.06
CA LEU A 62 -10.86 0.48 3.60
C LEU A 62 -9.52 -0.16 3.19
N ARG A 63 -8.79 0.42 2.24
CA ARG A 63 -7.52 -0.15 1.74
C ARG A 63 -6.50 0.95 1.49
N GLU A 64 -5.28 0.75 1.97
CA GLU A 64 -4.14 1.63 1.70
C GLU A 64 -3.42 1.16 0.43
N LYS A 65 -2.87 2.12 -0.33
CA LYS A 65 -2.17 1.87 -1.60
C LYS A 65 -0.69 2.23 -1.43
N LEU A 66 0.19 1.32 -1.85
CA LEU A 66 1.65 1.48 -1.82
C LEU A 66 2.23 1.37 -3.23
N VAL A 67 3.29 2.11 -3.51
CA VAL A 67 4.12 1.98 -4.71
C VAL A 67 5.50 1.55 -4.29
N MET A 68 6.01 0.47 -4.87
CA MET A 68 7.41 0.08 -4.72
C MET A 68 8.22 0.79 -5.81
N ILE A 69 9.29 1.47 -5.43
CA ILE A 69 10.30 1.96 -6.38
C ILE A 69 11.39 0.88 -6.37
N LEU A 70 11.43 0.06 -7.41
CA LEU A 70 12.54 -0.86 -7.69
C LEU A 70 13.58 -0.14 -8.55
#